data_AF-A0A2R3SJY7-F1
#
_entry.id   AF-A0A2R3SJY7-F1
#
_cell.length_a   1.000
_cell.length_b   1.000
_cell.length_c   1.000
_cell.angle_alpha   90.00
_cell.angle_beta   90.00
_cell.angle_gamma   90.00
#
_symmetry.space_group_name_H-M   'P 1'
#
loop_
_entity.id
_entity.type
_entity.pdbx_description
1 polymer ?
#
loop_
_entity_poly.entity_id
_entity_poly.type
_entity_poly.pdbx_seq_one_letter_code
_entity_poly.pdbx_strand_id
1 'polypeptide(L)'
;MTNLRTPWTHWLTLLLLMATSMMLLSAQEMEDQDNYASDIFSNIFNSLVKDGEIELLGHYCSYSTRPYFLRWRLKFKSKVWCPGWTLVYGSASESSSVSNSIQNAIINFIQKAYQDGVITEEDAKPWLQGSH
;
A
#
# COMPACT_ATOMS: atom_id res chain seq x y z
N MET A 1 -69.32 25.82 22.37
CA MET A 1 -67.98 26.40 22.10
C MET A 1 -67.16 25.34 21.36
N THR A 2 -67.23 25.32 20.03
CA THR A 2 -66.49 24.37 19.19
C THR A 2 -65.24 25.05 18.63
N ASN A 3 -64.10 24.51 19.02
CA ASN A 3 -62.76 24.97 18.64
C ASN A 3 -62.56 24.85 17.12
N LEU A 4 -62.37 25.98 16.42
CA LEU A 4 -61.91 26.01 15.03
C LEU A 4 -60.43 25.61 14.99
N ARG A 5 -60.17 24.34 14.69
CA ARG A 5 -58.81 23.82 14.49
C ARG A 5 -58.33 24.22 13.10
N THR A 6 -57.36 25.14 13.06
CA THR A 6 -56.84 25.77 11.84
C THR A 6 -56.18 24.76 10.89
N PRO A 7 -56.62 24.64 9.63
CA PRO A 7 -56.05 23.71 8.64
C PRO A 7 -54.63 24.11 8.18
N TRP A 8 -54.19 25.33 8.46
CA TRP A 8 -52.95 25.91 7.94
C TRP A 8 -51.68 25.34 8.59
N THR A 9 -51.75 24.89 9.84
CA THR A 9 -50.58 24.36 10.58
C THR A 9 -50.07 23.04 10.03
N HIS A 10 -50.95 22.22 9.41
CA HIS A 10 -50.59 20.92 8.85
C HIS A 10 -49.73 21.03 7.58
N TRP A 11 -49.98 22.04 6.76
CA TRP A 11 -49.20 22.28 5.53
C TRP A 11 -47.80 22.81 5.84
N LEU A 12 -47.68 23.66 6.86
CA LEU A 12 -46.39 24.14 7.37
C LEU A 12 -45.53 23.00 7.93
N THR A 13 -46.12 22.08 8.70
CA THR A 13 -45.39 20.91 9.21
C THR A 13 -44.95 19.97 8.09
N LEU A 14 -45.77 19.77 7.06
CA LEU A 14 -45.43 18.93 5.90
C LEU A 14 -44.29 19.54 5.07
N LEU A 15 -44.32 20.85 4.84
CA LEU A 15 -43.25 21.57 4.15
C LEU A 15 -41.93 21.54 4.93
N LEU A 16 -41.98 21.70 6.26
CA LEU A 16 -40.80 21.58 7.11
C LEU A 16 -40.21 20.16 7.06
N LEU A 17 -41.05 19.12 7.14
CA LEU A 17 -40.61 17.73 7.03
C LEU A 17 -39.97 17.42 5.67
N MET A 18 -40.58 17.88 4.58
CA MET A 18 -40.04 17.74 3.22
C MET A 18 -38.68 18.46 3.09
N ALA A 19 -38.58 19.69 3.60
CA ALA A 19 -37.32 20.46 3.58
C ALA A 19 -36.22 19.79 4.40
N THR A 20 -36.55 19.25 5.59
CA THR A 20 -35.59 18.50 6.40
C THR A 20 -35.15 17.20 5.73
N SER A 21 -36.07 16.47 5.10
CA SER A 21 -35.75 15.23 4.38
C SER A 21 -34.82 15.50 3.19
N MET A 22 -35.03 16.61 2.48
CA MET A 22 -34.22 16.98 1.31
C MET A 22 -32.80 17.42 1.71
N MET A 23 -32.65 18.09 2.86
CA MET A 23 -31.34 18.44 3.42
C MET A 23 -30.56 17.22 3.93
N LEU A 24 -31.24 16.24 4.54
CA LEU A 24 -30.62 14.98 4.96
C LEU A 24 -30.12 14.16 3.76
N LEU A 25 -30.87 14.13 2.65
CA LEU A 25 -30.49 13.38 1.47
C LEU A 25 -29.26 13.98 0.76
N SER A 26 -29.16 15.31 0.66
CA SER A 26 -27.99 15.95 0.04
C SER A 26 -26.71 15.83 0.88
N ALA A 27 -26.83 15.66 2.20
CA ALA A 27 -25.67 15.44 3.07
C ALA A 27 -25.09 14.01 2.90
N GLN A 28 -25.95 13.02 2.66
CA GLN A 28 -25.53 11.63 2.48
C GLN A 28 -24.76 11.40 1.16
N GLU A 29 -25.13 12.07 0.08
CA GLU A 29 -24.47 11.88 -1.22
C GLU A 29 -23.01 12.40 -1.27
N MET A 30 -22.65 13.39 -0.42
CA MET A 30 -21.29 13.93 -0.38
C MET A 30 -20.31 13.07 0.42
N GLU A 31 -20.77 12.30 1.41
CA GLU A 31 -19.90 11.48 2.27
C GLU A 31 -19.57 10.11 1.65
N ASP A 32 -20.48 9.53 0.86
CA ASP A 32 -20.31 8.20 0.28
C ASP A 32 -19.28 8.16 -0.87
N GLN A 33 -19.16 9.25 -1.64
CA GLN A 33 -18.26 9.28 -2.80
C GLN A 33 -16.77 9.34 -2.42
N ASP A 34 -16.43 10.03 -1.33
CA ASP A 34 -15.05 10.12 -0.83
C ASP A 34 -14.61 8.81 -0.15
N ASN A 35 -15.53 8.15 0.56
CA ASN A 35 -15.28 6.85 1.18
C ASN A 35 -14.95 5.78 0.13
N TYR A 36 -15.70 5.71 -0.97
CA TYR A 36 -15.47 4.73 -2.04
C TYR A 36 -14.09 4.86 -2.70
N ALA A 37 -13.65 6.09 -2.99
CA ALA A 37 -12.33 6.34 -3.57
C ALA A 37 -11.20 5.95 -2.62
N SER A 38 -11.36 6.24 -1.32
CA SER A 38 -10.37 5.92 -0.29
C SER A 38 -10.23 4.39 -0.08
N ASP A 39 -11.32 3.65 -0.17
CA ASP A 39 -11.33 2.19 -0.04
C ASP A 39 -10.69 1.50 -1.24
N ILE A 40 -11.01 1.92 -2.47
CA ILE A 40 -10.36 1.41 -3.67
C ILE A 40 -8.86 1.67 -3.61
N PHE A 41 -8.47 2.89 -3.27
CA PHE A 41 -7.07 3.26 -3.16
C PHE A 41 -6.35 2.41 -2.14
N SER A 42 -6.93 2.22 -0.95
CA SER A 42 -6.37 1.40 0.12
C SER A 42 -6.23 -0.06 -0.31
N ASN A 43 -7.23 -0.62 -0.99
CA ASN A 43 -7.18 -1.99 -1.48
C ASN A 43 -6.11 -2.19 -2.56
N ILE A 44 -6.00 -1.27 -3.53
CA ILE A 44 -4.95 -1.31 -4.55
C ILE A 44 -3.57 -1.14 -3.89
N PHE A 45 -3.42 -0.18 -2.98
CA PHE A 45 -2.15 0.08 -2.30
C PHE A 45 -1.71 -1.11 -1.46
N ASN A 46 -2.63 -1.76 -0.76
CA ASN A 46 -2.37 -2.98 0.00
C ASN A 46 -2.03 -4.17 -0.92
N SER A 47 -2.66 -4.29 -2.09
CA SER A 47 -2.35 -5.37 -3.05
C SER A 47 -0.92 -5.32 -3.60
N LEU A 48 -0.30 -4.14 -3.56
CA LEU A 48 1.06 -3.86 -3.99
C LEU A 48 2.11 -4.17 -2.90
N VAL A 49 1.68 -4.32 -1.65
CA VAL A 49 2.52 -4.88 -0.58
C VAL A 49 2.77 -6.35 -0.92
N LYS A 50 4.03 -6.75 -0.88
CA LYS A 50 4.44 -8.14 -1.15
C LYS A 50 5.45 -8.57 -0.11
N ASP A 51 5.11 -9.60 0.62
CA ASP A 51 6.00 -10.33 1.51
C ASP A 51 6.03 -11.78 1.05
N GLY A 52 7.16 -12.46 1.25
CA GLY A 52 7.29 -13.84 0.83
C GLY A 52 8.65 -14.43 1.13
N GLU A 53 8.83 -15.65 0.65
CA GLU A 53 10.05 -16.43 0.80
C GLU A 53 10.74 -16.58 -0.55
N ILE A 54 12.07 -16.71 -0.50
CA ILE A 54 12.92 -16.95 -1.66
C ILE A 54 14.12 -17.78 -1.22
N GLU A 55 14.62 -18.64 -2.10
CA GLU A 55 15.86 -19.36 -1.86
C GLU A 55 17.02 -18.61 -2.52
N LEU A 56 18.06 -18.29 -1.74
CA LEU A 56 19.28 -17.66 -2.23
C LEU A 56 20.47 -18.52 -1.81
N LEU A 57 21.25 -18.97 -2.80
CA LEU A 57 22.49 -19.75 -2.58
C LEU A 57 22.25 -20.98 -1.66
N GLY A 58 21.10 -21.65 -1.80
CA GLY A 58 20.75 -22.84 -1.01
C GLY A 58 20.18 -22.54 0.39
N HIS A 59 19.92 -21.27 0.72
CA HIS A 59 19.39 -20.84 2.00
C HIS A 59 17.99 -20.23 1.87
N TYR A 60 17.12 -20.56 2.82
CA TYR A 60 15.81 -19.94 2.93
C TYR A 60 15.92 -18.49 3.41
N CYS A 61 15.40 -17.59 2.60
CA CYS A 61 15.38 -16.16 2.86
C CYS A 61 13.95 -15.63 2.78
N SER A 62 13.74 -14.47 3.38
CA SER A 62 12.48 -13.75 3.32
C SER A 62 12.69 -12.38 2.70
N TYR A 63 11.64 -11.86 2.08
CA TYR A 63 11.61 -10.50 1.60
C TYR A 63 10.32 -9.79 2.01
N SER A 64 10.41 -8.46 2.10
CA SER A 64 9.27 -7.57 2.31
C SER A 64 9.35 -6.41 1.34
N THR A 65 8.23 -6.04 0.73
CA THR A 65 8.12 -4.94 -0.23
C THR A 65 6.92 -4.08 0.07
N ARG A 66 7.13 -2.77 0.11
CA ARG A 66 6.05 -1.80 0.37
C ARG A 66 6.10 -0.64 -0.63
N PRO A 67 4.95 -0.23 -1.17
CA PRO A 67 4.85 0.99 -1.95
C PRO A 67 4.98 2.24 -1.06
N TYR A 68 5.40 3.35 -1.66
CA TYR A 68 5.37 4.69 -1.08
C TYR A 68 5.37 5.75 -2.18
N PHE A 69 4.91 6.96 -1.87
CA PHE A 69 4.95 8.07 -2.82
C PHE A 69 6.20 8.92 -2.62
N LEU A 70 6.90 9.19 -3.71
CA LEU A 70 8.03 10.12 -3.77
C LEU A 70 7.83 11.09 -4.91
N ARG A 71 7.70 12.39 -4.61
CA ARG A 71 7.46 13.46 -5.61
C ARG A 71 6.30 13.10 -6.55
N TRP A 72 5.16 12.70 -5.98
CA TRP A 72 3.96 12.28 -6.72
C TRP A 72 4.12 11.04 -7.61
N ARG A 73 5.21 10.28 -7.46
CA ARG A 73 5.42 9.00 -8.16
C ARG A 73 5.32 7.85 -7.18
N LEU A 74 4.61 6.80 -7.58
CA LEU A 74 4.58 5.53 -6.85
C LEU A 74 5.95 4.85 -6.98
N LYS A 75 6.56 4.57 -5.84
CA LYS A 75 7.87 3.92 -5.70
C LYS A 75 7.77 2.73 -4.76
N PHE A 76 8.74 1.85 -4.85
CA PHE A 76 8.79 0.62 -4.06
C PHE A 76 10.10 0.56 -3.28
N LYS A 77 9.98 0.11 -2.02
CA LYS A 77 11.12 -0.25 -1.19
C LYS A 77 11.02 -1.72 -0.81
N SER A 78 12.13 -2.44 -0.87
CA SER A 78 12.22 -3.84 -0.51
C SER A 78 13.37 -4.10 0.44
N LYS A 79 13.21 -5.13 1.27
CA LYS A 79 14.25 -5.69 2.15
C LYS A 79 14.30 -7.20 1.95
N VAL A 80 15.48 -7.77 1.96
CA VAL A 80 15.75 -9.23 1.87
C VAL A 80 16.66 -9.62 3.03
N TRP A 81 16.37 -10.72 3.71
CA TRP A 81 17.17 -11.24 4.82
C TRP A 81 17.06 -12.77 4.89
N CYS A 82 18.07 -13.43 5.46
CA CYS A 82 18.15 -14.89 5.51
C CYS A 82 18.34 -15.37 6.97
N PRO A 83 17.24 -15.65 7.69
CA PRO A 83 17.31 -16.00 9.11
C PRO A 83 18.10 -17.29 9.33
N GLY A 84 18.99 -17.29 10.33
CA GLY A 84 19.82 -18.44 10.67
C GLY A 84 21.05 -18.66 9.77
N TRP A 85 21.14 -18.00 8.61
CA TRP A 85 22.31 -18.07 7.75
C TRP A 85 23.28 -16.91 7.99
N THR A 86 22.79 -15.68 7.92
CA THR A 86 23.62 -14.48 8.09
C THR A 86 22.81 -13.30 8.65
N LEU A 87 23.48 -12.36 9.30
CA LEU A 87 22.89 -11.09 9.73
C LEU A 87 22.87 -10.03 8.62
N VAL A 88 23.52 -10.30 7.48
CA VAL A 88 23.48 -9.44 6.30
C VAL A 88 22.05 -9.34 5.79
N TYR A 89 21.66 -8.13 5.39
CA TYR A 89 20.39 -7.88 4.74
C TYR A 89 20.58 -6.97 3.52
N GLY A 90 19.82 -7.28 2.48
CA GLY A 90 19.72 -6.46 1.28
C GLY A 90 18.57 -5.47 1.39
N SER A 91 18.73 -4.32 0.76
CA SER A 91 17.68 -3.30 0.70
C SER A 91 17.74 -2.54 -0.61
N ALA A 92 16.57 -2.17 -1.12
CA ALA A 92 16.42 -1.26 -2.24
C ALA A 92 15.28 -0.28 -1.98
N SER A 93 15.41 0.92 -2.52
CA SER A 93 14.40 1.98 -2.49
C SER A 93 14.26 2.61 -3.87
N GLU A 94 13.26 3.46 -4.02
CA GLU A 94 13.02 4.28 -5.22
C GLU A 94 12.80 3.50 -6.52
N SER A 95 12.56 2.20 -6.41
CA SER A 95 12.30 1.33 -7.56
C SER A 95 10.94 1.63 -8.17
N SER A 96 10.84 1.52 -9.50
CA SER A 96 9.61 1.84 -10.25
C SER A 96 8.61 0.69 -10.31
N SER A 97 8.99 -0.52 -9.88
CA SER A 97 8.11 -1.68 -9.79
C SER A 97 8.50 -2.57 -8.59
N VAL A 98 7.56 -3.42 -8.15
CA VAL A 98 7.78 -4.42 -7.10
C VAL A 98 8.93 -5.37 -7.47
N SER A 99 8.90 -5.94 -8.67
CA SER A 99 9.91 -6.91 -9.13
C SER A 99 11.32 -6.30 -9.13
N ASN A 100 11.46 -5.09 -9.68
CA ASN A 100 12.74 -4.38 -9.71
C ASN A 100 13.24 -4.06 -8.29
N SER A 101 12.32 -3.72 -7.39
CA SER A 101 12.64 -3.47 -5.98
C SER A 101 13.18 -4.71 -5.28
N ILE A 102 12.55 -5.87 -5.48
CA ILE A 102 13.01 -7.15 -4.92
C ILE A 102 14.36 -7.54 -5.53
N GLN A 103 14.49 -7.48 -6.85
CA GLN A 103 15.74 -7.80 -7.54
C GLN A 103 16.91 -6.93 -7.07
N ASN A 104 16.70 -5.62 -6.96
CA ASN A 104 17.72 -4.70 -6.45
C ASN A 104 18.07 -4.97 -4.99
N ALA A 105 17.10 -5.38 -4.16
CA ALA A 105 17.37 -5.77 -2.78
C ALA A 105 18.17 -7.08 -2.71
N ILE A 106 17.92 -8.04 -3.60
CA ILE A 106 18.74 -9.26 -3.73
C ILE A 106 20.16 -8.90 -4.16
N ILE A 107 20.34 -8.08 -5.20
CA ILE A 107 21.67 -7.64 -5.64
C ILE A 107 22.41 -6.94 -4.49
N ASN A 108 21.74 -6.07 -3.75
CA ASN A 108 22.33 -5.42 -2.58
C ASN A 108 22.71 -6.41 -1.46
N PHE A 109 21.89 -7.44 -1.24
CA PHE A 109 22.22 -8.54 -0.31
C PHE A 109 23.48 -9.26 -0.77
N ILE A 110 23.55 -9.72 -2.02
CA ILE A 110 24.70 -10.44 -2.59
C ILE A 110 25.97 -9.60 -2.47
N GLN A 111 25.88 -8.31 -2.81
CA GLN A 111 27.02 -7.41 -2.76
C GLN A 111 27.56 -7.24 -1.32
N LYS A 112 26.67 -7.08 -0.33
CA LYS A 112 27.06 -6.99 1.08
C LYS A 112 27.57 -8.33 1.62
N ALA A 113 26.92 -9.44 1.27
CA ALA A 113 27.33 -10.77 1.70
C ALA A 113 28.74 -11.10 1.20
N TYR A 114 29.07 -10.70 -0.03
CA TYR A 114 30.42 -10.82 -0.57
C TYR A 114 31.42 -9.92 0.17
N GLN A 115 31.07 -8.66 0.40
CA GLN A 115 31.91 -7.72 1.16
C GLN A 115 32.20 -8.19 2.59
N ASP A 116 31.23 -8.83 3.24
CA ASP A 116 31.34 -9.36 4.60
C ASP A 116 31.96 -10.77 4.66
N GLY A 117 32.36 -11.34 3.50
CA GLY A 117 32.96 -12.67 3.42
C GLY A 117 32.02 -13.83 3.73
N VAL A 118 30.70 -13.61 3.66
CA VAL A 118 29.66 -14.63 3.86
C VAL A 118 29.58 -15.57 2.65
N ILE A 119 29.85 -15.06 1.45
CA ILE A 119 29.82 -15.80 0.19
C ILE A 119 31.10 -15.53 -0.61
N THR A 120 31.43 -16.38 -1.58
CA THR A 120 32.65 -16.22 -2.40
C THR A 120 32.42 -15.34 -3.62
N GLU A 121 33.49 -15.02 -4.37
CA GLU A 121 33.38 -14.31 -5.64
C GLU A 121 32.59 -15.14 -6.67
N GLU A 122 32.80 -16.45 -6.68
CA GLU A 122 32.09 -17.40 -7.55
C GLU A 122 30.58 -17.39 -7.28
N ASP A 123 30.17 -17.27 -6.02
CA ASP A 123 28.77 -17.15 -5.62
C ASP A 123 28.16 -15.82 -6.06
N ALA A 124 28.92 -14.73 -5.98
CA ALA A 124 28.44 -13.37 -6.26
C ALA A 124 28.34 -13.06 -7.77
N LYS A 125 29.27 -13.59 -8.56
CA LYS A 125 29.44 -13.27 -9.98
C LYS A 125 28.17 -13.42 -10.84
N PRO A 126 27.34 -14.48 -10.71
CA PRO A 126 26.12 -14.62 -11.51
C PRO A 126 25.10 -13.49 -11.30
N TRP A 127 25.15 -12.81 -10.15
CA TRP A 127 24.19 -11.77 -9.77
C TRP A 127 24.68 -10.38 -10.14
N LEU A 128 25.99 -10.14 -10.12
CA LEU A 128 26.60 -8.81 -10.30
C LEU A 128 26.97 -8.51 -11.77
N GLN A 129 26.96 -9.51 -12.66
CA GLN A 129 27.34 -9.32 -14.07
C GLN A 129 26.25 -8.68 -14.95
N GLY A 130 25.04 -8.50 -14.43
CA GLY A 130 23.92 -7.85 -15.14
C GLY A 130 23.48 -6.50 -14.56
N SER A 131 24.15 -5.99 -13.52
CA SER A 131 23.86 -4.70 -12.90
C SER A 131 24.67 -3.59 -13.59
N HIS A 132 24.19 -3.12 -14.73
CA HIS A 132 24.80 -2.02 -15.48
C HIS A 132 23.93 -0.77 -15.48
#